data_AF-A0A1G7D538-F1
#
_entry.id   AF-A0A1G7D538-F1
#
_cell.length_a   1.000
_cell.length_b   1.000
_cell.length_c   1.000
_cell.angle_alpha   90.00
_cell.angle_beta   90.00
_cell.angle_gamma   90.00
#
_symmetry.space_group_name_H-M   'P 1'
#
loop_
_entity.id
_entity.type
_entity.pdbx_description
1 polymer ?
#
loop_
_entity_poly.entity_id
_entity_poly.type
_entity_poly.pdbx_seq_one_letter_code
_entity_poly.pdbx_strand_id
1 'polypeptide(L)' 'MEFVIWLVWTVATIVPMLKLLPHFGIDKYWALVCVVPVGALGLLWWMAVKLQELERR' A
#
# COMPACT_ATOMS: atom_id res chain seq x y z
N MET A 1 -11.61 21.56 7.29
CA MET A 1 -10.36 21.55 6.51
C MET A 1 -9.54 20.30 6.80
N GLU A 2 -9.28 19.95 8.07
CA GLU A 2 -8.52 18.74 8.45
C GLU A 2 -9.04 17.44 7.84
N PHE A 3 -10.35 17.18 7.88
CA PHE A 3 -10.92 15.95 7.32
C PHE A 3 -10.73 15.83 5.79
N VAL A 4 -10.83 16.96 5.08
CA VAL A 4 -10.60 17.00 3.62
C VAL A 4 -9.13 16.72 3.32
N ILE A 5 -8.22 17.36 4.07
CA ILE A 5 -6.77 17.14 3.94
C ILE A 5 -6.42 15.66 4.20
N TRP A 6 -6.97 15.07 5.27
CA TRP A 6 -6.77 13.66 5.58
C TRP A 6 -7.23 12.74 4.44
N LEU A 7 -8.43 12.97 3.88
CA LEU A 7 -8.92 12.21 2.73
C LEU A 7 -8.01 12.34 1.51
N VAL A 8 -7.49 13.53 1.22
CA VAL A 8 -6.55 13.73 0.11
C VAL A 8 -5.29 12.88 0.31
N TRP A 9 -4.71 12.90 1.51
CA TRP A 9 -3.53 12.07 1.83
C TRP A 9 -3.82 10.57 1.75
N THR A 10 -4.97 10.14 2.25
CA THR A 10 -5.40 8.74 2.17
C THR A 10 -5.54 8.30 0.71
N VAL A 11 -6.24 9.07 -0.13
CA VAL A 11 -6.40 8.74 -1.56
C VAL A 11 -5.05 8.76 -2.28
N ALA A 12 -4.20 9.76 -2.02
CA ALA A 12 -2.85 9.84 -2.57
C ALA A 12 -1.98 8.62 -2.21
N THR A 13 -2.26 7.96 -1.08
CA THR A 13 -1.56 6.74 -0.65
C THR A 13 -2.19 5.47 -1.24
N ILE A 14 -3.52 5.39 -1.31
CA ILE A 14 -4.24 4.20 -1.81
C ILE A 14 -4.04 4.02 -3.31
N VAL A 15 -4.15 5.09 -4.10
CA VAL A 15 -4.09 5.05 -5.56
C VAL A 15 -2.82 4.37 -6.11
N PRO A 16 -1.60 4.71 -5.66
CA PRO A 16 -0.41 3.99 -6.12
C PRO A 16 -0.40 2.53 -5.66
N MET A 17 -0.87 2.23 -4.45
CA MET A 17 -0.91 0.85 -3.93
C MET A 17 -1.81 -0.08 -4.73
N LEU A 18 -2.90 0.42 -5.31
CA LEU A 18 -3.76 -0.35 -6.21
C LEU A 18 -3.00 -0.91 -7.43
N LYS A 19 -1.94 -0.23 -7.88
CA LYS A 19 -1.07 -0.70 -8.97
C LYS A 19 0.13 -1.48 -8.46
N LEU A 20 0.66 -1.09 -7.30
CA LEU A 20 1.91 -1.65 -6.78
C LEU A 20 1.71 -3.02 -6.15
N LEU A 21 0.65 -3.24 -5.37
CA LEU A 21 0.38 -4.52 -4.71
C LEU A 21 0.25 -5.71 -5.70
N PRO A 22 -0.48 -5.58 -6.83
CA PRO A 22 -0.55 -6.65 -7.82
C PRO A 22 0.79 -7.04 -8.43
N HIS A 23 1.75 -6.11 -8.51
CA HIS A 23 3.10 -6.41 -9.00
C HIS A 23 3.83 -7.43 -8.12
N PHE A 24 3.58 -7.38 -6.81
CA PHE A 24 4.11 -8.33 -5.82
C PHE A 24 3.24 -9.58 -5.63
N GLY A 25 2.17 -9.75 -6.42
CA GLY A 25 1.20 -10.83 -6.26
C GLY A 25 0.26 -10.66 -5.07
N ILE A 26 0.16 -9.45 -4.50
CA ILE A 26 -0.75 -9.10 -3.42
C ILE A 26 -2.06 -8.57 -4.03
N ASP A 27 -3.22 -8.98 -3.50
CA ASP A 27 -4.51 -8.54 -4.01
C ASP A 27 -4.70 -7.01 -3.84
N LYS A 28 -5.19 -6.34 -4.89
CA LYS A 28 -5.33 -4.87 -4.95
C LYS A 28 -6.23 -4.30 -3.84
N TYR A 29 -7.22 -5.04 -3.36
CA TYR A 29 -8.16 -4.55 -2.34
C TYR A 29 -7.50 -4.37 -0.97
N TRP A 30 -6.32 -4.95 -0.75
CA TRP A 30 -5.51 -4.67 0.43
C TRP A 30 -5.08 -3.21 0.53
N ALA A 31 -5.07 -2.45 -0.57
CA ALA A 31 -4.77 -1.02 -0.54
C ALA A 31 -5.72 -0.22 0.40
N LEU A 32 -6.94 -0.72 0.68
CA LEU A 32 -7.86 -0.09 1.63
C LEU A 32 -7.32 -0.04 3.06
N VAL A 33 -6.38 -0.91 3.41
CA VAL A 33 -5.73 -0.91 4.73
C VAL A 33 -4.87 0.36 4.92
N CYS A 34 -4.45 1.03 3.83
CA CYS A 34 -3.76 2.32 3.87
C CYS A 34 -4.62 3.50 4.36
N VAL A 35 -5.93 3.31 4.60
CA VAL A 35 -6.76 4.32 5.29
C VAL A 35 -6.19 4.61 6.69
N VAL A 36 -5.58 3.61 7.32
CA VAL A 36 -4.86 3.75 8.59
C VAL A 36 -3.36 3.84 8.29
N PRO A 37 -2.61 4.81 8.85
CA PRO A 37 -1.19 4.98 8.57
C PRO A 37 -0.34 3.71 8.83
N VAL A 38 -0.67 2.97 9.89
CA VAL A 38 0.00 1.71 10.24
C VAL A 38 -0.23 0.64 9.17
N GLY A 39 -1.39 0.68 8.51
CA GLY A 39 -1.71 -0.24 7.42
C GLY A 39 -0.80 -0.07 6.21
N ALA A 40 -0.46 1.18 5.87
CA ALA A 40 0.51 1.46 4.82
C ALA A 40 1.89 0.90 5.17
N LEU A 41 2.35 1.07 6.42
CA LEU A 41 3.63 0.51 6.89
C LEU A 41 3.65 -1.03 6.80
N GLY A 42 2.56 -1.70 7.20
CA GLY A 42 2.46 -3.15 7.10
C GLY A 42 2.52 -3.66 5.66
N LEU A 43 1.85 -2.97 4.72
CA LEU A 43 1.91 -3.34 3.31
C LEU A 43 3.29 -3.10 2.70
N LEU A 44 3.94 -1.99 3.05
CA LEU A 44 5.33 -1.71 2.64
C LEU A 44 6.29 -2.79 3.13
N TRP A 45 6.16 -3.24 4.38
CA TRP A 45 6.92 -4.37 4.89
C TRP A 45 6.68 -5.62 4.05
N TRP A 46 5.41 -5.99 3.85
CA TRP A 46 5.07 -7.22 3.14
C TRP A 46 5.63 -7.22 1.72
N MET A 47 5.52 -6.09 1.02
CA MET A 47 6.16 -5.88 -0.28
C MET A 47 7.68 -6.01 -0.22
N ALA A 48 8.34 -5.48 0.81
CA ALA A 48 9.79 -5.60 0.96
C ALA A 48 10.22 -7.08 1.10
N VAL A 49 9.46 -7.88 1.86
CA VAL A 49 9.68 -9.34 1.94
C VAL A 49 9.47 -9.99 0.57
N LYS A 50 8.41 -9.62 -0.16
CA LYS A 50 8.14 -10.12 -1.52
C LYS A 50 9.22 -9.71 -2.52
N LEU A 51 9.80 -8.52 -2.38
CA LEU A 51 10.90 -8.06 -3.21
C LEU A 51 12.12 -8.97 -3.04
N GLN A 52 12.47 -9.32 -1.80
CA GLN A 52 13.57 -10.26 -1.52
C GLN A 52 13.33 -11.65 -2.13
N GLU A 53 12.08 -12.12 -2.17
CA GLU A 53 11.72 -13.38 -2.84
C GLU A 53 11.88 -13.31 -4.37
N LEU A 54 11.61 -12.16 -4.97
CA LEU A 54 11.76 -11.94 -6.42
C LEU A 54 13.23 -11.82 -6.83
N GLU A 55 14.05 -11.09 -6.06
CA GLU A 55 15.49 -10.93 -6.32
C GLU A 55 16.30 -12.23 -6.15
N ARG A 56 15.77 -13.19 -5.39
CA ARG A 56 16.41 -14.50 -5.17
C ARG A 56 16.14 -15.50 -6.31
N ARG A 57 15.21 -15.19 -7.22
CA ARG A 57 14.92 -16.01 -8.41
C ARG A 57 15.79 -15.58 -9.59
#